data_AF-A0A960IKH8-F1
#
_entry.id   AF-A0A960IKH8-F1
#
_cell.length_a   1.000
_cell.length_b   1.000
_cell.length_c   1.000
_cell.angle_alpha   90.00
_cell.angle_beta   90.00
_cell.angle_gamma   90.00
#
_symmetry.space_group_name_H-M   'P 1'
#
loop_
_entity.id
_entity.type
_entity.pdbx_description
1 polymer ?
#
loop_
_entity_poly.entity_id
_entity_poly.type
_entity_poly.pdbx_seq_one_letter_code
_entity_poly.pdbx_strand_id
1 'polypeptide(L)' 'AMKLMNEIECDVDGIVAEVFPKNAQPVEYGEPLFGVRAD' A
#
# COMPACT_ATOMS: atom_id res chain seq x y z
N ALA A 1 3.37 -10.72 6.83
CA ALA A 1 3.59 -11.98 6.09
C ALA A 1 4.87 -12.65 6.57
N MET A 2 4.91 -13.98 6.70
CA MET A 2 6.16 -14.71 6.93
C MET A 2 7.13 -14.37 5.80
N LYS A 3 8.31 -13.79 6.07
CA LYS A 3 9.52 -13.51 5.23
C LYS A 3 9.42 -13.40 3.69
N LEU A 4 8.23 -13.30 3.11
CA LEU A 4 7.95 -13.18 1.69
C LEU A 4 7.80 -11.69 1.37
N MET A 5 8.44 -11.30 0.26
CA MET A 5 8.29 -9.98 -0.34
C MET A 5 7.12 -10.08 -1.32
N ASN A 6 5.93 -9.71 -0.85
CA ASN A 6 4.75 -9.66 -1.72
C ASN A 6 4.73 -8.31 -2.43
N GLU A 7 4.42 -8.34 -3.72
CA GLU A 7 4.05 -7.14 -4.48
C GLU A 7 2.59 -6.80 -4.16
N ILE A 8 2.27 -5.51 -4.10
CA ILE A 8 0.90 -5.02 -3.90
C ILE A 8 0.53 -4.25 -5.16
N GLU A 9 -0.42 -4.79 -5.90
CA GLU A 9 -0.92 -4.20 -7.14
C GLU A 9 -2.14 -3.32 -6.85
N CYS A 10 -2.36 -2.30 -7.69
CA CYS A 10 -3.51 -1.42 -7.61
C CYS A 10 -4.57 -1.89 -8.62
N ASP A 11 -5.82 -2.04 -8.18
CA ASP A 11 -6.93 -2.47 -9.05
C ASP A 11 -7.52 -1.34 -9.90
N VAL A 12 -7.07 -0.10 -9.69
CA VAL A 12 -7.61 1.10 -10.34
C VAL A 12 -6.50 1.97 -10.92
N ASP A 13 -6.80 2.62 -12.05
CA ASP A 13 -5.98 3.68 -12.60
C ASP A 13 -6.18 4.98 -11.82
N GLY A 14 -5.10 5.75 -11.64
CA GLY A 14 -5.17 7.04 -10.97
C GLY A 14 -3.81 7.53 -10.47
N ILE A 15 -3.86 8.45 -9.50
CA ILE A 15 -2.68 9.13 -8.96
C ILE A 15 -2.51 8.77 -7.47
N VAL A 16 -1.29 8.38 -7.07
CA VAL A 16 -0.94 8.18 -5.66
C VAL A 16 -1.04 9.51 -4.92
N ALA A 17 -2.01 9.62 -4.01
CA ALA A 17 -2.24 10.81 -3.21
C ALA A 17 -1.44 10.79 -1.90
N GLU A 18 -1.29 9.60 -1.29
CA GLU A 18 -0.61 9.47 0.01
C GLU A 18 0.06 8.09 0.17
N VAL A 19 1.17 8.06 0.91
CA VAL A 19 1.88 6.86 1.35
C VAL A 19 1.90 6.89 2.88
N PHE A 20 1.13 6.00 3.51
CA PHE A 20 0.98 5.99 4.97
C PHE A 20 2.18 5.39 5.73
N PRO A 21 2.75 4.24 5.32
CA PRO A 21 3.84 3.62 6.06
C PRO A 21 5.21 4.16 5.64
N LYS A 22 6.18 4.08 6.56
CA LYS A 22 7.60 4.23 6.24
C LYS A 22 8.20 2.90 5.79
N ASN A 23 9.34 2.97 5.09
CA ASN A 23 10.11 1.77 4.74
C ASN A 23 10.44 0.94 6.00
N ALA A 24 10.28 -0.38 5.90
CA ALA A 24 10.48 -1.35 6.97
C ALA A 24 9.58 -1.14 8.22
N GLN A 25 8.53 -0.32 8.13
CA GLN A 25 7.51 -0.22 9.16
C GLN A 25 6.63 -1.49 9.14
N PRO A 26 6.38 -2.13 10.29
CA PRO A 26 5.38 -3.19 10.40
C PRO A 26 3.99 -2.65 10.10
N VAL A 27 3.18 -3.42 9.39
CA VAL A 27 1.78 -3.10 9.08
C VAL A 27 0.88 -4.27 9.44
N GLU A 28 -0.36 -3.97 9.82
CA GLU A 28 -1.36 -4.96 10.19
C GLU A 28 -2.36 -5.24 9.07
N TYR A 29 -3.09 -6.36 9.17
CA TYR A 29 -4.13 -6.68 8.21
C TYR A 29 -5.26 -5.64 8.28
N GLY A 30 -5.60 -5.06 7.13
CA GLY A 30 -6.62 -4.02 7.02
C GLY A 30 -6.10 -2.59 7.26
N GLU A 31 -4.81 -2.42 7.57
CA GLU A 31 -4.19 -1.10 7.66
C GLU A 31 -4.05 -0.47 6.26
N PRO A 32 -4.48 0.79 6.05
CA PRO A 32 -4.28 1.49 4.77
C PRO A 32 -2.80 1.71 4.47
N LEU A 33 -2.37 1.37 3.24
CA LEU A 33 -0.98 1.52 2.81
C LEU A 33 -0.78 2.70 1.86
N PHE A 34 -1.69 2.86 0.89
CA PHE A 34 -1.64 3.90 -0.13
C PHE A 34 -3.02 4.52 -0.32
N GLY A 35 -3.07 5.84 -0.38
CA GLY A 35 -4.25 6.57 -0.84
C GLY A 35 -4.13 6.82 -2.34
N VAL A 36 -5.11 6.37 -3.13
CA VAL A 36 -5.14 6.59 -4.58
C VAL A 36 -6.35 7.45 -4.94
N ARG A 37 -6.11 8.51 -5.72
CA ARG A 37 -7.19 9.28 -6.35
C ARG A 37 -7.43 8.68 -7.73
N ALA A 38 -8.55 7.97 -7.88
CA ALA A 38 -8.98 7.44 -9.17
C ALA A 38 -9.28 8.58 -10.16
N ASP A 39 -9.07 8.29 -11.45
CA ASP A 39 -9.42 9.18 -12.56
C ASP A 39 -10.91 9.14 -12.91
#